data_AF-A0A225NRJ4-F1
#
_entry.id   AF-A0A225NRJ4-F1
#
_cell.length_a   1.000
_cell.length_b   1.000
_cell.length_c   1.000
_cell.angle_alpha   90.00
_cell.angle_beta   90.00
_cell.angle_gamma   90.00
#
_symmetry.space_group_name_H-M   'P 1'
#
loop_
_entity.id
_entity.type
_entity.pdbx_description
1 polymer ?
#
loop_
_entity_poly.entity_id
_entity_poly.type
_entity_poly.pdbx_seq_one_letter_code
_entity_poly.pdbx_strand_id
1 'polypeptide(L)'
;MPLDNPAAADASLRDRLRSDTAELHHALDAALGAFDLHAPEGLAGFLRANERGFAALGASTLLEPEDPAHDTAYEDATDAAFDGRALAADLAGRLRADLAGLGAATRPAAAPLSALCPVAVDYVVLGSRLGSTVLARHWRAATDPRVRGAAAYFSAPARVTEWQAFCKRTCDMRPDGADADRILDDTCRILRLFLDGALPRHPSQSSDF
;
A
#
# COMPACT_ATOMS: atom_id res chain seq x y z
N MET A 1 -13.70 -38.95 -23.32
CA MET A 1 -14.11 -38.48 -21.98
C MET A 1 -12.95 -37.69 -21.40
N PRO A 2 -13.06 -36.37 -21.25
CA PRO A 2 -12.10 -35.65 -20.43
C PRO A 2 -12.41 -36.01 -18.97
N LEU A 3 -11.40 -36.52 -18.28
CA LEU A 3 -11.45 -36.74 -16.84
C LEU A 3 -11.41 -35.38 -16.17
N ASP A 4 -12.32 -35.20 -15.22
CA ASP A 4 -12.51 -34.04 -14.38
C ASP A 4 -11.18 -33.46 -13.92
N ASN A 5 -10.98 -32.17 -14.22
CA ASN A 5 -9.98 -31.37 -13.52
C ASN A 5 -10.48 -31.25 -12.08
N PRO A 6 -9.79 -31.81 -11.06
CA PRO A 6 -10.22 -31.63 -9.69
C PRO A 6 -10.21 -30.13 -9.41
N ALA A 7 -11.34 -29.62 -8.90
CA ALA A 7 -11.48 -28.25 -8.42
C ALA A 7 -10.21 -27.88 -7.65
N ALA A 8 -9.56 -26.78 -8.07
CA ALA A 8 -8.42 -26.23 -7.34
C ALA A 8 -8.83 -26.12 -5.87
N ALA A 9 -8.09 -26.80 -4.98
CA ALA A 9 -8.36 -26.81 -3.55
C ALA A 9 -8.66 -25.39 -3.05
N ASP A 10 -9.80 -25.23 -2.37
CA ASP A 10 -10.40 -24.01 -1.83
C ASP A 10 -9.41 -22.83 -1.67
N ALA A 11 -9.23 -22.05 -2.73
CA ALA A 11 -8.41 -20.84 -2.68
C ALA A 11 -9.18 -19.78 -1.88
N SER A 12 -8.55 -19.14 -0.90
CA SER A 12 -9.16 -18.04 -0.17
C SER A 12 -9.04 -16.72 -0.93
N LEU A 13 -9.82 -15.69 -0.55
CA LEU A 13 -9.59 -14.33 -1.07
C LEU A 13 -8.15 -13.87 -0.84
N ARG A 14 -7.56 -14.24 0.31
CA ARG A 14 -6.15 -13.95 0.60
C ARG A 14 -5.21 -14.55 -0.44
N ASP A 15 -5.43 -15.81 -0.84
CA ASP A 15 -4.60 -16.46 -1.84
C ASP A 15 -4.75 -15.80 -3.20
N ARG A 16 -5.98 -15.46 -3.59
CA ARG A 16 -6.26 -14.72 -4.82
C ARG A 16 -5.60 -13.34 -4.84
N LEU A 17 -5.71 -12.58 -3.76
CA LEU A 17 -5.06 -11.27 -3.65
C LEU A 17 -3.55 -11.40 -3.86
N ARG A 18 -2.92 -12.39 -3.23
CA ARG A 18 -1.49 -12.63 -3.38
C ARG A 18 -1.10 -13.07 -4.79
N SER A 19 -1.84 -14.00 -5.41
CA SER A 19 -1.52 -14.49 -6.76
C SER A 19 -1.72 -13.42 -7.81
N ASP A 20 -2.88 -12.75 -7.79
CA ASP A 20 -3.34 -11.92 -8.90
C ASP A 20 -2.68 -10.53 -8.87
N THR A 21 -2.16 -10.12 -7.72
CA THR A 21 -1.39 -8.85 -7.58
C THR A 21 0.12 -9.05 -7.61
N ALA A 22 0.61 -10.30 -7.73
CA ALA A 22 2.03 -10.62 -7.64
C ALA A 22 2.89 -9.83 -8.63
N GLU A 23 2.48 -9.73 -9.90
CA GLU A 23 3.22 -8.98 -10.92
C GLU A 23 3.32 -7.48 -10.59
N LEU A 24 2.23 -6.87 -10.11
CA LEU A 24 2.23 -5.46 -9.70
C LEU A 24 3.09 -5.24 -8.45
N HIS A 25 3.06 -6.17 -7.47
CA HIS A 25 3.95 -6.13 -6.33
C HIS A 25 5.41 -6.22 -6.77
N HIS A 26 5.76 -7.16 -7.64
CA HIS A 26 7.13 -7.29 -8.15
C HIS A 26 7.58 -6.04 -8.92
N ALA A 27 6.71 -5.44 -9.73
CA ALA A 27 7.02 -4.20 -10.44
C ALA A 27 7.25 -3.03 -9.48
N LEU A 28 6.39 -2.89 -8.46
CA LEU A 28 6.52 -1.86 -7.44
C LEU A 28 7.78 -2.05 -6.60
N ASP A 29 8.07 -3.27 -6.16
CA ASP A 29 9.27 -3.62 -5.39
C ASP A 29 10.54 -3.36 -6.19
N ALA A 30 10.55 -3.68 -7.49
CA ALA A 30 11.67 -3.37 -8.37
C ALA A 30 11.86 -1.85 -8.54
N ALA A 31 10.78 -1.10 -8.72
CA ALA A 31 10.84 0.36 -8.85
C ALA A 31 11.32 1.04 -7.56
N LEU A 32 10.83 0.58 -6.40
CA LEU A 32 11.27 1.10 -5.10
C LEU A 32 12.70 0.63 -4.74
N GLY A 33 13.09 -0.57 -5.15
CA GLY A 33 14.41 -1.14 -4.92
C GLY A 33 15.52 -0.45 -5.71
N ALA A 34 15.19 0.33 -6.74
CA ALA A 34 16.15 1.12 -7.50
C ALA A 34 16.69 2.35 -6.72
N PHE A 35 16.05 2.74 -5.62
CA PHE A 35 16.52 3.85 -4.78
C PHE A 35 17.62 3.39 -3.81
N ASP A 36 18.74 4.12 -3.80
CA ASP A 36 19.79 3.94 -2.80
C ASP A 36 19.35 4.53 -1.46
N LEU A 37 19.03 3.67 -0.49
CA LEU A 37 18.61 4.08 0.85
C LEU A 37 19.76 4.51 1.76
N HIS A 38 21.02 4.41 1.31
CA HIS A 38 22.19 4.90 2.05
C HIS A 38 22.62 6.30 1.64
N ALA A 39 22.13 6.80 0.51
CA ALA A 39 22.38 8.15 0.02
C ALA A 39 21.17 9.08 0.28
N PRO A 40 21.39 10.35 0.65
CA PRO A 40 20.30 11.31 0.85
C PRO A 40 19.38 11.47 -0.35
N GLU A 41 19.93 11.53 -1.56
CA GLU A 41 19.19 11.72 -2.80
C GLU A 41 18.32 10.49 -3.12
N GLY A 42 18.89 9.29 -2.94
CA GLY A 42 18.17 8.03 -3.15
C GLY A 42 17.06 7.85 -2.12
N LEU A 43 17.34 8.09 -0.83
CA LEU A 43 16.32 8.09 0.21
C LEU A 43 15.23 9.13 -0.07
N ALA A 44 15.57 10.36 -0.45
CA ALA A 44 14.57 11.38 -0.79
C ALA A 44 13.69 10.96 -1.98
N GLY A 45 14.26 10.25 -2.98
CA GLY A 45 13.50 9.64 -4.07
C GLY A 45 12.46 8.62 -3.57
N PHE A 46 12.91 7.68 -2.76
CA PHE A 46 12.06 6.67 -2.13
C PHE A 46 10.94 7.29 -1.27
N LEU A 47 11.28 8.27 -0.43
CA LEU A 47 10.33 8.94 0.45
C LEU A 47 9.27 9.72 -0.35
N ARG A 48 9.65 10.43 -1.42
CA ARG A 48 8.71 11.14 -2.30
C ARG A 48 7.74 10.19 -3.00
N ALA A 49 8.23 9.03 -3.46
CA ALA A 49 7.38 8.04 -4.12
C ALA A 49 6.30 7.52 -3.17
N ASN A 50 6.71 7.13 -1.95
CA ASN A 50 5.78 6.66 -0.92
C ASN A 50 4.86 7.77 -0.42
N GLU A 51 5.37 8.97 -0.17
CA GLU A 51 4.58 10.10 0.35
C GLU A 51 3.44 10.42 -0.59
N ARG A 52 3.74 10.47 -1.90
CA ARG A 52 2.74 10.74 -2.93
C ARG A 52 1.61 9.71 -2.93
N GLY A 53 1.93 8.43 -2.80
CA GLY A 53 0.94 7.35 -2.77
C GLY A 53 0.10 7.36 -1.49
N PHE A 54 0.75 7.40 -0.32
CA PHE A 54 0.07 7.41 0.96
C PHE A 54 -0.78 8.68 1.18
N ALA A 55 -0.32 9.83 0.71
CA ALA A 55 -1.09 11.08 0.79
C ALA A 55 -2.40 11.00 0.00
N ALA A 56 -2.35 10.48 -1.23
CA ALA A 56 -3.54 10.31 -2.06
C ALA A 56 -4.47 9.23 -1.50
N LEU A 57 -3.92 8.13 -1.00
CA LEU A 57 -4.71 7.07 -0.37
C LEU A 57 -5.44 7.57 0.90
N GLY A 58 -4.74 8.31 1.77
CA GLY A 58 -5.33 8.92 2.96
C GLY A 58 -6.41 9.96 2.65
N ALA A 59 -6.37 10.57 1.46
CA ALA A 59 -7.37 11.53 0.98
C ALA A 59 -8.49 10.89 0.13
N SER A 60 -8.39 9.60 -0.20
CA SER A 60 -9.35 8.89 -1.06
C SER A 60 -10.70 8.71 -0.37
N THR A 61 -11.78 8.43 -1.10
CA THR A 61 -13.08 8.07 -0.50
C THR A 61 -13.29 6.56 -0.49
N LEU A 62 -14.01 6.07 0.52
CA LEU A 62 -14.41 4.67 0.60
C LEU A 62 -15.77 4.47 -0.08
N LEU A 63 -16.08 3.22 -0.45
CA LEU A 63 -17.45 2.84 -0.78
C LEU A 63 -18.33 3.05 0.44
N GLU A 64 -19.48 3.68 0.23
CA GLU A 64 -20.54 3.71 1.23
C GLU A 64 -21.23 2.33 1.23
N PRO A 65 -21.56 1.78 2.41
CA PRO A 65 -22.32 0.53 2.47
C PRO A 65 -23.67 0.69 1.78
N GLU A 66 -24.05 -0.27 0.93
CA GLU A 66 -25.29 -0.22 0.14
C GLU A 66 -26.54 -0.33 1.04
N ASP A 67 -26.44 -0.98 2.20
CA ASP A 67 -27.50 -1.05 3.23
C ASP A 67 -26.88 -1.16 4.64
N PRO A 68 -26.98 -0.13 5.50
CA PRO A 68 -26.42 -0.17 6.86
C PRO A 68 -27.10 -1.19 7.79
N ALA A 69 -28.20 -1.84 7.38
CA ALA A 69 -28.91 -2.84 8.19
C ALA A 69 -28.68 -4.30 7.75
N HIS A 70 -28.00 -4.55 6.63
CA HIS A 70 -27.76 -5.91 6.10
C HIS A 70 -26.33 -6.41 6.29
N ASP A 71 -25.42 -5.57 6.80
CA ASP A 71 -23.98 -5.85 6.87
C ASP A 71 -23.57 -6.68 8.09
N THR A 72 -24.40 -7.65 8.48
CA THR A 72 -24.17 -8.50 9.67
C THR A 72 -23.01 -9.49 9.50
N ALA A 73 -22.42 -9.60 8.31
CA ALA A 73 -21.24 -10.42 8.06
C ALA A 73 -19.92 -9.76 8.50
N TYR A 74 -19.92 -8.45 8.77
CA TYR A 74 -18.72 -7.68 9.11
C TYR A 74 -18.74 -7.07 10.51
N GLU A 75 -19.86 -7.15 11.23
CA GLU A 75 -20.07 -6.45 12.52
C GLU A 75 -19.47 -7.16 13.75
N ASP A 76 -19.14 -8.46 13.68
CA ASP A 76 -18.73 -9.22 14.89
C ASP A 76 -17.26 -9.01 15.32
N ALA A 77 -16.58 -7.99 14.76
CA ALA A 77 -15.22 -7.60 15.12
C ALA A 77 -15.19 -6.19 15.73
N THR A 78 -15.99 -5.95 16.77
CA THR A 78 -15.88 -4.74 17.60
C THR A 78 -14.65 -4.79 18.50
N ASP A 79 -13.49 -4.53 17.90
CA ASP A 79 -12.33 -3.93 18.56
C ASP A 79 -11.81 -2.90 17.55
N ALA A 80 -12.28 -1.66 17.69
CA ALA A 80 -12.07 -0.49 16.80
C ALA A 80 -11.62 -0.85 15.37
N ALA A 81 -12.58 -0.98 14.44
CA ALA A 81 -12.33 -1.29 13.04
C ALA A 81 -11.10 -0.54 12.52
N PHE A 82 -10.09 -1.30 12.11
CA PHE A 82 -8.83 -0.76 11.63
C PHE A 82 -9.10 0.19 10.46
N ASP A 83 -8.66 1.45 10.57
CA ASP A 83 -8.81 2.46 9.51
C ASP A 83 -7.51 2.56 8.71
N GLY A 84 -7.46 1.82 7.59
CA GLY A 84 -6.35 1.85 6.67
C GLY A 84 -6.06 3.25 6.08
N ARG A 85 -7.07 4.11 5.91
CA ARG A 85 -6.88 5.48 5.39
C ARG A 85 -6.24 6.38 6.43
N ALA A 86 -6.67 6.29 7.69
CA ALA A 86 -6.03 7.02 8.78
C ALA A 86 -4.56 6.61 8.92
N LEU A 87 -4.26 5.31 8.81
CA LEU A 87 -2.87 4.86 8.80
C LEU A 87 -2.09 5.38 7.58
N ALA A 88 -2.68 5.37 6.37
CA ALA A 88 -2.04 5.97 5.20
C ALA A 88 -1.73 7.47 5.41
N ALA A 89 -2.65 8.23 6.01
CA ALA A 89 -2.44 9.64 6.32
C ALA A 89 -1.31 9.86 7.36
N ASP A 90 -1.23 9.04 8.42
CA ASP A 90 -0.12 9.06 9.39
C ASP A 90 1.22 8.76 8.71
N LEU A 91 1.28 7.74 7.86
CA LEU A 91 2.49 7.39 7.11
C LEU A 91 2.93 8.52 6.18
N ALA A 92 2.00 9.18 5.49
CA ALA A 92 2.31 10.35 4.68
C ALA A 92 2.88 11.49 5.53
N GLY A 93 2.33 11.74 6.73
CA GLY A 93 2.85 12.72 7.68
C GLY A 93 4.31 12.44 8.10
N ARG A 94 4.62 11.18 8.42
CA ARG A 94 5.99 10.74 8.75
C ARG A 94 6.96 10.94 7.59
N LEU A 95 6.55 10.57 6.38
CA LEU A 95 7.36 10.72 5.18
C LEU A 95 7.67 12.21 4.89
N ARG A 96 6.71 13.11 5.13
CA ARG A 96 6.94 14.56 5.02
C ARG A 96 7.93 15.07 6.05
N ALA A 97 7.87 14.58 7.29
CA ALA A 97 8.82 14.95 8.33
C ALA A 97 10.25 14.52 7.95
N ASP A 98 10.42 13.30 7.43
CA ASP A 98 11.71 12.79 6.95
C ASP A 98 12.23 13.61 5.75
N LEU A 99 11.36 13.93 4.79
CA LEU A 99 11.71 14.78 3.65
C LEU A 99 12.16 16.19 4.10
N ALA A 100 11.43 16.80 5.05
CA ALA A 100 11.81 18.08 5.61
C ALA A 100 13.17 18.02 6.33
N GLY A 101 13.44 16.95 7.07
CA GLY A 101 14.73 16.70 7.71
C GLY A 101 15.90 16.55 6.73
N LEU A 102 15.63 16.03 5.52
CA LEU A 102 16.61 15.96 4.43
C LEU A 102 16.74 17.26 3.62
N GLY A 103 15.93 18.28 3.90
CA GLY A 103 15.86 19.50 3.07
C GLY A 103 15.24 19.25 1.69
N ALA A 104 14.45 18.19 1.55
CA ALA A 104 13.82 17.77 0.30
C ALA A 104 12.34 18.17 0.26
N ALA A 105 11.89 18.75 -0.85
CA ALA A 105 10.47 19.01 -1.09
C ALA A 105 9.70 17.74 -1.44
N THR A 106 8.40 17.71 -1.10
CA THR A 106 7.45 16.70 -1.61
C THR A 106 7.22 16.89 -3.11
N ARG A 107 6.66 15.85 -3.75
CA ARG A 107 6.18 15.97 -5.14
C ARG A 107 4.75 16.51 -5.14
N PRO A 108 4.27 17.05 -6.28
CA PRO A 108 2.85 17.32 -6.44
C PRO A 108 2.02 16.08 -6.11
N ALA A 109 0.98 16.29 -5.29
CA ALA A 109 0.11 15.21 -4.83
C ALA A 109 -0.48 14.44 -6.02
N ALA A 110 -0.66 13.13 -5.85
CA ALA A 110 -1.47 12.37 -6.79
C ALA A 110 -2.96 12.69 -6.56
N ALA A 111 -3.77 12.50 -7.59
CA ALA A 111 -5.22 12.58 -7.44
C ALA A 111 -5.69 11.48 -6.47
N PRO A 112 -6.56 11.81 -5.49
CA PRO A 112 -7.19 10.80 -4.65
C PRO A 112 -8.04 9.84 -5.50
N LEU A 113 -8.13 8.59 -5.07
CA LEU A 113 -9.04 7.61 -5.63
C LEU A 113 -10.43 7.79 -5.00
N SER A 114 -11.47 7.44 -5.74
CA SER A 114 -12.84 7.44 -5.22
C SER A 114 -13.38 6.02 -5.11
N ALA A 115 -14.30 5.86 -4.16
CA ALA A 115 -15.12 4.67 -4.00
C ALA A 115 -14.27 3.39 -3.88
N LEU A 116 -13.28 3.40 -2.96
CA LEU A 116 -12.45 2.24 -2.69
C LEU A 116 -13.11 1.30 -1.68
N CYS A 117 -12.99 0.00 -1.92
CA CYS A 117 -13.28 -1.01 -0.92
C CYS A 117 -12.33 -0.87 0.28
N PRO A 118 -12.83 -0.79 1.53
CA PRO A 118 -11.99 -0.72 2.73
C PRO A 118 -10.99 -1.89 2.85
N VAL A 119 -11.39 -3.11 2.47
CA VAL A 119 -10.53 -4.31 2.51
C VAL A 119 -9.30 -4.16 1.62
N ALA A 120 -9.44 -3.53 0.45
CA ALA A 120 -8.34 -3.28 -0.46
C ALA A 120 -7.34 -2.25 0.12
N VAL A 121 -7.85 -1.22 0.80
CA VAL A 121 -7.01 -0.23 1.50
C VAL A 121 -6.22 -0.91 2.61
N ASP A 122 -6.88 -1.73 3.44
CA ASP A 122 -6.24 -2.45 4.53
C ASP A 122 -5.12 -3.37 4.03
N TYR A 123 -5.39 -4.13 2.96
CA TYR A 123 -4.41 -5.05 2.36
C TYR A 123 -3.10 -4.33 2.03
N VAL A 124 -3.18 -3.22 1.28
CA VAL A 124 -2.00 -2.49 0.82
C VAL A 124 -1.29 -1.80 1.97
N VAL A 125 -2.02 -1.13 2.86
CA VAL A 125 -1.40 -0.36 3.94
C VAL A 125 -0.76 -1.26 4.98
N LEU A 126 -1.43 -2.34 5.42
CA LEU A 126 -0.84 -3.31 6.34
C LEU A 126 0.32 -4.08 5.69
N GLY A 127 0.15 -4.50 4.43
CA GLY A 127 1.20 -5.18 3.67
C GLY A 127 2.46 -4.32 3.54
N SER A 128 2.31 -3.02 3.28
CA SER A 128 3.42 -2.07 3.21
C SER A 128 4.20 -1.99 4.53
N ARG A 129 3.54 -2.16 5.68
CA ARG A 129 4.23 -2.12 6.97
C ARG A 129 5.10 -3.32 7.22
N LEU A 130 4.69 -4.51 6.79
CA LEU A 130 5.56 -5.67 6.85
C LEU A 130 6.76 -5.52 5.91
N GLY A 131 6.53 -5.11 4.65
CA GLY A 131 7.60 -4.89 3.68
C GLY A 131 8.64 -3.87 4.16
N SER A 132 8.18 -2.80 4.81
CA SER A 132 9.06 -1.77 5.36
C SER A 132 10.00 -2.26 6.46
N THR A 133 9.73 -3.38 7.14
CA THR A 133 10.62 -3.90 8.19
C THR A 133 11.95 -4.38 7.62
N VAL A 134 11.93 -4.95 6.40
CA VAL A 134 13.12 -5.36 5.66
C VAL A 134 13.88 -4.11 5.20
N LEU A 135 13.17 -3.12 4.64
CA LEU A 135 13.77 -1.85 4.22
C LEU A 135 14.37 -1.08 5.39
N ALA A 136 13.75 -1.10 6.57
CA ALA A 136 14.27 -0.47 7.78
C ALA A 136 15.59 -1.10 8.22
N ARG A 137 15.78 -2.41 8.04
CA ARG A 137 17.08 -3.07 8.27
C ARG A 137 18.14 -2.56 7.29
N HIS A 138 17.79 -2.39 6.02
CA HIS A 138 18.70 -1.86 5.01
C HIS A 138 19.08 -0.40 5.30
N TRP A 139 18.10 0.46 5.57
CA TRP A 139 18.30 1.87 5.93
C TRP A 139 19.16 2.05 7.19
N ARG A 140 19.01 1.21 8.22
CA ARG A 140 19.83 1.26 9.45
C ARG A 140 21.33 1.08 9.21
N ALA A 141 21.72 0.48 8.08
CA ALA A 141 23.12 0.33 7.70
C ALA A 141 23.74 1.62 7.12
N ALA A 142 22.94 2.67 6.86
CA ALA A 142 23.43 3.95 6.39
C ALA A 142 24.37 4.61 7.41
N THR A 143 25.43 5.26 6.91
CA THR A 143 26.39 5.99 7.75
C THR A 143 26.17 7.50 7.73
N ASP A 144 25.60 8.04 6.64
CA ASP A 144 25.28 9.47 6.51
C ASP A 144 24.33 9.91 7.64
N PRO A 145 24.71 10.90 8.47
CA PRO A 145 23.89 11.40 9.56
C PRO A 145 22.51 11.93 9.13
N ARG A 146 22.41 12.51 7.93
CA ARG A 146 21.14 13.03 7.38
C ARG A 146 20.18 11.89 7.09
N VAL A 147 20.69 10.84 6.46
CA VAL A 147 19.93 9.61 6.16
C VAL A 147 19.47 8.94 7.46
N ARG A 148 20.34 8.81 8.46
CA ARG A 148 19.98 8.26 9.77
C ARG A 148 18.99 9.12 10.56
N GLY A 149 18.99 10.43 10.34
CA GLY A 149 18.03 11.37 10.95
C GLY A 149 16.62 11.23 10.39
N ALA A 150 16.48 10.80 9.13
CA ALA A 150 15.21 10.54 8.45
C ALA A 150 14.62 9.16 8.84
N ALA A 151 14.20 9.04 10.10
CA ALA A 151 13.81 7.79 10.73
C ALA A 151 12.30 7.62 10.95
N ALA A 152 11.48 8.66 10.76
CA ALA A 152 10.08 8.69 11.20
C ALA A 152 9.23 7.61 10.51
N TYR A 153 9.42 7.42 9.20
CA TYR A 153 8.70 6.41 8.42
C TYR A 153 9.15 4.97 8.74
N PHE A 154 10.46 4.74 8.88
CA PHE A 154 11.01 3.42 9.20
C PHE A 154 10.78 3.02 10.67
N SER A 155 10.49 3.98 11.54
CA SER A 155 10.15 3.75 12.95
C SER A 155 8.65 3.55 13.18
N ALA A 156 7.81 3.67 12.14
CA ALA A 156 6.39 3.39 12.26
C ALA A 156 6.14 1.92 12.67
N PRO A 157 5.14 1.63 13.54
CA PRO A 157 4.85 0.27 13.98
C PRO A 157 4.58 -0.70 12.82
N ALA A 158 5.02 -1.95 12.98
CA ALA A 158 4.85 -2.99 11.95
C ALA A 158 3.41 -3.52 11.82
N ARG A 159 2.54 -3.24 12.80
CA ARG A 159 1.09 -3.62 12.78
C ARG A 159 0.85 -5.12 12.58
N VAL A 160 1.66 -5.95 13.25
CA VAL A 160 1.64 -7.42 13.07
C VAL A 160 0.31 -8.02 13.49
N THR A 161 -0.28 -7.55 14.61
CA THR A 161 -1.58 -8.03 15.10
C THR A 161 -2.69 -7.71 14.12
N GLU A 162 -2.73 -6.48 13.60
CA GLU A 162 -3.73 -6.04 12.63
C GLU A 162 -3.58 -6.81 11.30
N TRP A 163 -2.34 -7.08 10.85
CA TRP A 163 -2.09 -7.94 9.69
C TRP A 163 -2.54 -9.39 9.90
N GLN A 164 -2.31 -9.96 11.08
CA GLN A 164 -2.75 -11.32 11.40
C GLN A 164 -4.28 -11.41 11.42
N ALA A 165 -4.96 -10.43 12.00
CA ALA A 165 -6.41 -10.33 11.98
C ALA A 165 -6.95 -10.19 10.55
N PHE A 166 -6.33 -9.33 9.74
CA PHE A 166 -6.65 -9.19 8.31
C PHE A 166 -6.49 -10.52 7.56
N CYS A 167 -5.37 -11.22 7.77
CA CYS A 167 -5.10 -12.52 7.13
C CYS A 167 -6.14 -13.57 7.52
N LYS A 168 -6.51 -13.63 8.81
CA LYS A 168 -7.55 -14.57 9.27
C LYS A 168 -8.88 -14.28 8.58
N ARG A 169 -9.32 -13.02 8.61
CA ARG A 169 -10.56 -12.58 7.97
C ARG A 169 -10.60 -12.91 6.47
N THR A 170 -9.53 -12.60 5.73
CA THR A 170 -9.47 -12.85 4.28
C THR A 170 -9.24 -14.31 3.90
N CYS A 171 -8.78 -15.16 4.83
CA CYS A 171 -8.77 -16.60 4.64
C CYS A 171 -10.20 -17.19 4.66
N ASP A 172 -11.11 -16.60 5.42
CA ASP A 172 -12.51 -17.05 5.54
C ASP A 172 -13.41 -16.48 4.43
N MET A 173 -12.90 -15.56 3.61
CA MET A 173 -13.64 -14.93 2.50
C MET A 173 -13.53 -15.73 1.21
N ARG A 174 -14.64 -15.77 0.46
CA ARG A 174 -14.70 -16.39 -0.86
C ARG A 174 -13.74 -15.70 -1.84
N PRO A 175 -13.03 -16.47 -2.69
CA PRO A 175 -12.12 -15.91 -3.69
C PRO A 175 -12.87 -15.34 -4.90
N ASP A 176 -14.16 -15.63 -5.07
CA ASP A 176 -14.95 -15.36 -6.26
C ASP A 176 -16.17 -14.46 -5.97
N GLY A 177 -16.71 -13.87 -7.03
CA GLY A 177 -17.88 -13.00 -6.95
C GLY A 177 -17.54 -11.50 -6.98
N ALA A 178 -18.59 -10.68 -7.10
CA ALA A 178 -18.47 -9.25 -7.34
C ALA A 178 -17.66 -8.51 -6.25
N ASP A 179 -17.80 -8.92 -4.99
CA ASP A 179 -17.04 -8.32 -3.88
C ASP A 179 -15.55 -8.66 -3.97
N ALA A 180 -15.21 -9.92 -4.24
CA ALA A 180 -13.83 -10.35 -4.41
C ALA A 180 -13.17 -9.66 -5.62
N ASP A 181 -13.90 -9.54 -6.74
CA ASP A 181 -13.45 -8.82 -7.93
C ASP A 181 -13.23 -7.33 -7.62
N ARG A 182 -14.14 -6.70 -6.88
CA ARG A 182 -14.01 -5.30 -6.44
C ARG A 182 -12.77 -5.09 -5.57
N ILE A 183 -12.55 -5.94 -4.57
CA ILE A 183 -11.40 -5.85 -3.66
C ILE A 183 -10.09 -5.97 -4.45
N LEU A 184 -10.04 -6.91 -5.41
CA LEU A 184 -8.86 -7.10 -6.26
C LEU A 184 -8.63 -5.89 -7.18
N ASP A 185 -9.67 -5.39 -7.85
CA ASP A 185 -9.59 -4.23 -8.73
C ASP A 185 -9.09 -2.99 -7.98
N ASP A 186 -9.64 -2.72 -6.79
CA ASP A 186 -9.23 -1.59 -5.96
C ASP A 186 -7.81 -1.76 -5.42
N THR A 187 -7.40 -2.98 -5.07
CA THR A 187 -6.02 -3.26 -4.69
C THR A 187 -5.07 -2.95 -5.86
N CYS A 188 -5.42 -3.37 -7.08
CA CYS A 188 -4.64 -3.08 -8.28
C CYS A 188 -4.58 -1.56 -8.56
N ARG A 189 -5.69 -0.84 -8.40
CA ARG A 189 -5.73 0.64 -8.53
C ARG A 189 -4.77 1.30 -7.53
N ILE A 190 -4.77 0.85 -6.27
CA ILE A 190 -3.89 1.38 -5.24
C ILE A 190 -2.42 1.04 -5.55
N LEU A 191 -2.09 -0.20 -5.92
CA LEU A 191 -0.70 -0.57 -6.27
C LEU A 191 -0.16 0.23 -7.47
N ARG A 192 -1.00 0.47 -8.50
CA ARG A 192 -0.64 1.33 -9.64
C ARG A 192 -0.37 2.77 -9.23
N LEU A 193 -1.16 3.32 -8.31
CA LEU A 193 -0.94 4.66 -7.75
C LEU A 193 0.48 4.80 -7.13
N PHE A 194 0.93 3.78 -6.38
CA PHE A 194 2.28 3.74 -5.83
C PHE A 194 3.34 3.54 -6.91
N LEU A 195 3.12 2.63 -7.86
CA LEU A 195 4.04 2.35 -8.95
C LEU A 195 4.31 3.59 -9.81
N ASP A 196 3.26 4.33 -10.19
CA ASP A 196 3.37 5.60 -10.91
C ASP A 196 4.16 6.65 -10.13
N GLY A 197 4.12 6.58 -8.80
CA GLY A 197 4.91 7.41 -7.90
C GLY A 197 6.39 7.03 -7.89
N ALA A 198 6.70 5.74 -8.00
CA ALA A 198 8.07 5.20 -7.96
C ALA A 198 8.80 5.31 -9.31
N LEU A 199 8.07 5.24 -10.42
CA LEU A 199 8.67 5.30 -11.75
C LEU A 199 9.31 6.68 -12.03
N PRO A 200 10.46 6.71 -12.73
CA PRO A 200 11.06 7.96 -13.21
C PRO A 200 10.06 8.70 -14.10
N ARG A 201 9.90 10.02 -13.89
CA ARG A 201 9.18 10.82 -14.88
C ARG A 201 10.08 11.00 -16.09
N HIS A 202 9.63 10.55 -17.25
CA HIS A 202 10.16 11.10 -18.49
C HIS A 202 9.89 12.60 -18.48
N PRO A 203 10.87 13.46 -18.81
CA PRO A 203 10.59 14.88 -18.98
C PRO A 203 9.50 15.01 -20.03
N SER A 204 8.37 15.61 -19.65
CA SER A 204 7.36 16.03 -20.61
C SER A 204 8.08 16.86 -21.66
N GLN A 205 8.02 16.42 -22.93
CA GLN A 205 8.51 17.24 -24.03
C GLN A 205 7.81 18.60 -23.92
N SER A 206 8.57 19.66 -23.70
CA SER A 206 8.07 21.02 -23.80
C SER A 206 7.59 21.20 -25.24
N SER A 207 6.28 21.12 -25.44
CA SER A 207 5.65 21.68 -26.64
C SER A 207 5.61 23.19 -26.46
N ASP A 208 6.70 23.85 -26.85
CA ASP A 208 6.64 25.24 -27.30
C ASP A 208 6.05 25.23 -28.70
N PHE A 209 4.84 25.76 -28.83
CA PHE A 209 4.29 26.33 -30.07
C PHE A 209 3.70 27.70 -29.75
#